data_AF-A0A7G2SE59-F1
#
_entry.id   AF-A0A7G2SE59-F1
#
_cell.length_a   1.000
_cell.length_b   1.000
_cell.length_c   1.000
_cell.angle_alpha   90.00
_cell.angle_beta   90.00
_cell.angle_gamma   90.00
#
_symmetry.space_group_name_H-M   'P 1'
#
loop_
_entity.id
_entity.type
_entity.pdbx_description
1 polymer ?
#
loop_
_entity_poly.entity_id
_entity_poly.type
_entity_poly.pdbx_seq_one_letter_code
_entity_poly.pdbx_strand_id
1 'polypeptide(L)'
;MNAIAKFTSTNPNGLALLKQNQAWLEACLENENVCHYFAIQIKGKESYPFGAEDRPFFDLEKAQIYLEHLQATNPNINYFISSGAFDTDAFDFDDENLPMWHRVWLNKHQYRIIKLQILKMTDSELSQLISNYNEIKIWQEEHNTKEICHCYTAQSFDDSNGDISISSQFTTNLMTALSAKIYFEKTMSNRNFRVICGLMTTEQVMGMDGKVNEELQDFIDQHKARLQSLSKESAA
;
A
#
# COMPACT_ATOMS: atom_id res chain seq x y z
N MET A 1 21.12 12.26 -8.41
CA MET A 1 20.33 11.46 -7.44
C MET A 1 21.23 11.11 -6.27
N ASN A 2 21.00 11.71 -5.11
CA ASN A 2 21.68 11.31 -3.88
C ASN A 2 20.81 10.26 -3.19
N ALA A 3 21.28 9.02 -3.08
CA ALA A 3 20.58 8.00 -2.31
C ALA A 3 20.74 8.31 -0.81
N ILE A 4 19.64 8.35 -0.06
CA ILE A 4 19.67 8.67 1.38
C ILE A 4 20.21 7.51 2.21
N ALA A 5 20.09 6.26 1.74
CA ALA A 5 20.74 5.12 2.38
C ALA A 5 20.89 3.96 1.39
N LYS A 6 22.07 3.34 1.39
CA LYS A 6 22.37 2.13 0.64
C LYS A 6 22.54 0.99 1.63
N PHE A 7 21.66 -0.02 1.57
CA PHE A 7 21.84 -1.25 2.31
C PHE A 7 22.07 -2.39 1.32
N THR A 8 23.32 -2.82 1.22
CA THR A 8 23.69 -4.04 0.51
C THR A 8 23.64 -5.21 1.47
N SER A 9 22.64 -6.09 1.32
CA SER A 9 22.64 -7.40 1.97
C SER A 9 23.52 -8.36 1.16
N THR A 10 24.64 -8.79 1.75
CA THR A 10 25.49 -9.85 1.18
C THR A 10 25.60 -11.08 2.10
N ASN A 11 24.70 -11.25 3.09
CA ASN A 11 24.91 -12.23 4.17
C ASN A 11 23.84 -13.35 4.19
N PRO A 12 24.24 -14.65 4.15
CA PRO A 12 23.34 -15.80 4.20
C PRO A 12 22.55 -16.02 5.51
N ASN A 13 22.88 -15.30 6.59
CA ASN A 13 22.22 -15.48 7.89
C ASN A 13 21.05 -14.51 8.08
N GLY A 14 19.86 -14.93 7.66
CA GLY A 14 18.68 -14.09 7.43
C GLY A 14 18.06 -13.39 8.66
N LEU A 15 18.19 -13.88 9.89
CA LEU A 15 17.32 -13.42 10.99
C LEU A 15 17.64 -12.02 11.55
N ALA A 16 18.92 -11.67 11.71
CA ALA A 16 19.34 -10.35 12.21
C ALA A 16 19.20 -9.26 11.13
N LEU A 17 19.40 -9.66 9.87
CA LEU A 17 19.24 -8.82 8.68
C LEU A 17 17.77 -8.48 8.43
N LEU A 18 16.86 -9.44 8.61
CA LEU A 18 15.41 -9.20 8.52
C LEU A 18 14.95 -8.14 9.51
N LYS A 19 15.42 -8.19 10.77
CA LYS A 19 15.04 -7.19 11.79
C LYS A 19 15.56 -5.78 11.48
N GLN A 20 16.81 -5.65 10.99
CA GLN A 20 17.37 -4.36 10.61
C GLN A 20 16.70 -3.78 9.36
N ASN A 21 16.39 -4.63 8.38
CA ASN A 21 15.64 -4.22 7.19
C ASN A 21 14.19 -3.85 7.53
N GLN A 22 13.61 -4.49 8.55
CA GLN A 22 12.23 -4.20 8.98
C GLN A 22 12.10 -2.78 9.53
N ALA A 23 12.93 -2.38 10.51
CA ALA A 23 12.87 -1.03 11.09
C ALA A 23 13.18 0.06 10.05
N TRP A 24 14.13 -0.20 9.14
CA TRP A 24 14.41 0.71 8.02
C TRP A 24 13.21 0.82 7.07
N LEU A 25 12.60 -0.31 6.71
CA LEU A 25 11.43 -0.33 5.82
C LEU A 25 10.25 0.39 6.46
N GLU A 26 9.98 0.15 7.75
CA GLU A 26 8.95 0.85 8.52
C GLU A 26 9.18 2.37 8.49
N ALA A 27 10.41 2.83 8.75
CA ALA A 27 10.75 4.25 8.66
C ALA A 27 10.55 4.81 7.23
N CYS A 28 10.84 4.04 6.19
CA CYS A 28 10.58 4.43 4.80
C CYS A 28 9.08 4.43 4.46
N LEU A 29 8.29 3.54 5.07
CA LEU A 29 6.85 3.44 4.85
C LEU A 29 6.08 4.55 5.54
N GLU A 30 6.63 5.13 6.60
CA GLU A 30 6.06 6.27 7.34
C GLU A 30 6.50 7.64 6.80
N ASN A 31 7.54 7.69 5.96
CA ASN A 31 8.07 8.93 5.41
C ASN A 31 7.54 9.21 3.99
N GLU A 32 6.79 10.31 3.86
CA GLU A 32 6.18 10.73 2.59
C GLU A 32 7.19 11.25 1.56
N ASN A 33 8.42 11.57 1.99
CA ASN A 33 9.45 12.13 1.13
C ASN A 33 10.40 11.06 0.58
N VAL A 34 10.15 9.77 0.84
CA VAL A 34 11.12 8.71 0.55
C VAL A 34 10.52 7.57 -0.25
N CYS A 35 11.06 7.23 -1.42
CA CYS A 35 10.71 6.06 -2.21
C CYS A 35 11.74 4.93 -2.00
N HIS A 36 11.39 3.92 -1.20
CA HIS A 36 12.22 2.74 -1.01
C HIS A 36 12.15 1.78 -2.19
N TYR A 37 13.17 0.96 -2.37
CA TYR A 37 13.16 -0.12 -3.35
C TYR A 37 13.91 -1.34 -2.82
N PHE A 38 13.51 -2.49 -3.36
CA PHE A 38 14.30 -3.71 -3.40
C PHE A 38 14.70 -3.98 -4.85
N ALA A 39 15.90 -4.47 -5.09
CA ALA A 39 16.40 -4.77 -6.43
C ALA A 39 17.30 -5.99 -6.42
N ILE A 40 17.25 -6.80 -7.48
CA ILE A 40 18.12 -7.96 -7.63
C ILE A 40 19.46 -7.53 -8.25
N GLN A 41 20.56 -7.94 -7.64
CA GLN A 41 21.92 -7.67 -8.09
C GLN A 41 22.62 -8.96 -8.50
N ILE A 42 23.63 -8.84 -9.37
CA ILE A 42 24.56 -9.93 -9.67
C ILE A 42 25.89 -9.60 -9.01
N LYS A 43 26.41 -10.53 -8.20
CA LYS A 43 27.68 -10.35 -7.49
C LYS A 43 28.84 -10.09 -8.46
N GLY A 44 29.56 -8.99 -8.26
CA GLY A 44 30.66 -8.54 -9.12
C GLY A 44 30.22 -7.87 -10.43
N LYS A 45 28.90 -7.64 -10.62
CA LYS A 45 28.30 -6.91 -11.74
C LYS A 45 27.16 -6.01 -11.24
N GLU A 46 27.33 -5.44 -10.06
CA GLU A 46 26.32 -4.61 -9.43
C GLU A 46 26.01 -3.39 -10.31
N SER A 47 24.73 -3.14 -10.56
CA SER A 47 24.25 -2.01 -11.35
C SER A 47 23.35 -1.14 -10.50
N TYR A 48 23.51 0.17 -10.64
CA TYR A 48 22.75 1.16 -9.90
C TYR A 48 21.79 1.90 -10.83
N PRO A 49 20.54 2.20 -10.40
CA PRO A 49 19.99 1.98 -9.06
C PRO A 49 19.31 0.63 -8.84
N PHE A 50 18.68 0.07 -9.89
CA PHE A 50 17.78 -1.07 -9.75
C PHE A 50 18.35 -2.41 -10.23
N GLY A 51 19.69 -2.53 -10.21
CA GLY A 51 20.36 -3.81 -10.35
C GLY A 51 20.22 -4.45 -11.72
N ALA A 52 20.23 -5.78 -11.73
CA ALA A 52 20.03 -6.57 -12.93
C ALA A 52 18.63 -6.27 -13.50
N GLU A 53 18.58 -5.98 -14.80
CA GLU A 53 17.34 -5.68 -15.55
C GLU A 53 16.63 -4.37 -15.15
N ASP A 54 17.28 -3.52 -14.34
CA ASP A 54 16.75 -2.22 -13.95
C ASP A 54 15.32 -2.30 -13.36
N ARG A 55 15.10 -3.29 -12.49
CA ARG A 55 13.76 -3.66 -12.01
C ARG A 55 13.61 -3.46 -10.49
N PRO A 56 12.99 -2.36 -10.05
CA PRO A 56 12.66 -2.15 -8.65
C PRO A 56 11.43 -2.95 -8.22
N PHE A 57 11.44 -3.36 -6.97
CA PHE A 57 10.32 -3.98 -6.26
C PHE A 57 9.95 -3.11 -5.06
N PHE A 58 8.64 -3.00 -4.81
CA PHE A 58 8.12 -2.36 -3.60
C PHE A 58 8.08 -3.35 -2.44
N ASP A 59 7.62 -4.59 -2.67
CA ASP A 59 7.50 -5.62 -1.63
C ASP A 59 8.75 -6.51 -1.59
N LEU A 60 9.32 -6.72 -0.40
CA LEU A 60 10.46 -7.63 -0.21
C LEU A 60 10.13 -9.07 -0.62
N GLU A 61 8.94 -9.55 -0.27
CA GLU A 61 8.49 -10.91 -0.60
C GLU A 61 8.47 -11.14 -2.12
N LYS A 62 7.98 -10.18 -2.91
CA LYS A 62 7.99 -10.28 -4.37
C LYS A 62 9.41 -10.30 -4.94
N ALA A 63 10.32 -9.53 -4.33
CA ALA A 63 11.73 -9.59 -4.70
C ALA A 63 12.35 -10.95 -4.35
N GLN A 64 11.99 -11.55 -3.22
CA GLN A 64 12.46 -12.88 -2.81
C GLN A 64 11.95 -13.99 -3.75
N ILE A 65 10.67 -14.00 -4.06
CA ILE A 65 10.08 -14.96 -5.02
C ILE A 65 10.78 -14.85 -6.38
N TYR A 66 11.05 -13.62 -6.84
CA TYR A 66 11.74 -13.42 -8.11
C TYR A 66 13.23 -13.82 -8.04
N LEU A 67 13.90 -13.58 -6.92
CA LEU A 67 15.27 -14.06 -6.67
C LEU A 67 15.35 -15.59 -6.75
N GLU A 68 14.43 -16.30 -6.08
CA GLU A 68 14.36 -17.76 -6.10
C GLU A 68 14.17 -18.30 -7.52
N HIS A 69 13.28 -17.67 -8.29
CA HIS A 69 13.09 -18.00 -9.70
C HIS A 69 14.37 -17.83 -10.53
N LEU A 70 15.10 -16.71 -10.36
CA LEU A 70 16.36 -16.46 -11.06
C LEU A 70 17.46 -17.44 -10.68
N GLN A 71 17.58 -17.78 -9.40
CA GLN A 71 18.55 -18.77 -8.90
C GLN A 71 18.23 -20.17 -9.42
N ALA A 72 16.95 -20.54 -9.50
CA ALA A 72 16.52 -21.81 -10.08
C ALA A 72 16.80 -21.89 -11.59
N THR A 73 16.59 -20.79 -12.32
CA THR A 73 16.74 -20.74 -13.78
C THR A 73 18.19 -20.58 -14.21
N ASN A 74 19.01 -19.89 -13.41
CA ASN A 74 20.40 -19.57 -13.72
C ASN A 74 21.31 -19.87 -12.51
N PRO A 75 21.52 -21.16 -12.13
CA PRO A 75 22.21 -21.54 -10.90
C PRO A 75 23.68 -21.14 -10.84
N ASN A 76 24.30 -20.84 -11.98
CA ASN A 76 25.70 -20.40 -12.05
C ASN A 76 25.88 -18.89 -11.81
N ILE A 77 24.79 -18.12 -11.72
CA ILE A 77 24.83 -16.68 -11.47
C ILE A 77 24.52 -16.42 -10.00
N ASN A 78 25.40 -15.66 -9.34
CA ASN A 78 25.25 -15.33 -7.94
C ASN A 78 24.38 -14.06 -7.79
N TYR A 79 23.07 -14.28 -7.63
CA TYR A 79 22.10 -13.21 -7.39
C TYR A 79 21.92 -12.93 -5.90
N PHE A 80 21.67 -11.67 -5.55
CA PHE A 80 21.29 -11.25 -4.19
C PHE A 80 20.35 -10.04 -4.22
N ILE A 81 19.60 -9.81 -3.14
CA ILE A 81 18.76 -8.61 -3.00
C ILE A 81 19.57 -7.46 -2.40
N SER A 82 19.45 -6.29 -3.02
CA SER A 82 19.86 -5.01 -2.46
C SER A 82 18.62 -4.16 -2.15
N SER A 83 18.76 -3.22 -1.22
CA SER A 83 17.73 -2.23 -0.94
C SER A 83 18.30 -0.83 -0.80
N GLY A 84 17.45 0.16 -1.01
CA GLY A 84 17.81 1.56 -0.86
C GLY A 84 16.58 2.45 -0.92
N ALA A 85 16.81 3.74 -0.84
CA ALA A 85 15.74 4.72 -0.98
C ALA A 85 16.23 6.02 -1.60
N PHE A 86 15.29 6.73 -2.20
CA PHE A 86 15.45 8.01 -2.85
C PHE A 86 14.49 9.03 -2.28
N ASP A 87 14.85 10.30 -2.36
CA ASP A 87 13.88 11.37 -2.18
C ASP A 87 12.80 11.32 -3.26
N THR A 88 11.57 11.70 -2.91
CA THR A 88 10.46 11.77 -3.88
C THR A 88 10.70 12.81 -4.98
N ASP A 89 11.50 13.83 -4.71
CA ASP A 89 11.90 14.85 -5.70
C ASP A 89 12.80 14.30 -6.83
N ALA A 90 13.33 13.09 -6.66
CA ALA A 90 14.14 12.42 -7.67
C ALA A 90 13.30 11.84 -8.82
N PHE A 91 11.97 11.80 -8.68
CA PHE A 91 11.07 11.18 -9.66
C PHE A 91 9.98 12.13 -10.13
N ASP A 92 9.74 12.09 -11.43
CA ASP A 92 8.49 12.57 -12.00
C ASP A 92 7.43 11.46 -11.90
N PHE A 93 6.53 11.60 -10.93
CA PHE A 93 5.43 10.68 -10.72
C PHE A 93 4.45 10.65 -11.88
N ASP A 94 4.47 11.64 -12.76
CA ASP A 94 3.53 11.79 -13.86
C ASP A 94 4.19 11.44 -15.22
N ASP A 95 5.45 10.98 -15.25
CA ASP A 95 6.16 10.57 -16.48
C ASP A 95 5.66 9.22 -17.05
N GLU A 96 4.70 9.27 -17.96
CA GLU A 96 4.14 8.09 -18.61
C GLU A 96 5.13 7.29 -19.49
N ASN A 97 6.33 7.82 -19.77
CA ASN A 97 7.32 7.15 -20.64
C ASN A 97 8.24 6.17 -19.90
N LEU A 98 8.13 6.07 -18.58
CA LEU A 98 8.97 5.15 -17.80
C LEU A 98 8.68 3.68 -18.14
N PRO A 99 9.69 2.79 -18.06
CA PRO A 99 9.48 1.36 -18.16
C PRO A 99 8.35 0.88 -17.25
N MET A 100 7.55 -0.08 -17.73
CA MET A 100 6.37 -0.59 -17.02
C MET A 100 6.68 -0.96 -15.55
N TRP A 101 7.83 -1.57 -15.26
CA TRP A 101 8.20 -1.94 -13.90
C TRP A 101 8.49 -0.74 -12.99
N HIS A 102 9.09 0.33 -13.52
CA HIS A 102 9.24 1.60 -12.78
C HIS A 102 7.88 2.22 -12.52
N ARG A 103 6.99 2.19 -13.52
CA ARG A 103 5.63 2.71 -13.39
C ARG A 103 4.84 1.99 -12.31
N VAL A 104 4.87 0.65 -12.28
CA VAL A 104 4.23 -0.15 -11.22
C VAL A 104 4.80 0.19 -9.84
N TRP A 105 6.12 0.34 -9.73
CA TRP A 105 6.78 0.69 -8.48
C TRP A 105 6.44 2.11 -8.00
N LEU A 106 6.47 3.11 -8.90
CA LEU A 106 6.10 4.49 -8.58
C LEU A 106 4.62 4.63 -8.23
N ASN A 107 3.73 3.92 -8.91
CA ASN A 107 2.30 3.90 -8.61
C ASN A 107 2.04 3.44 -7.16
N LYS A 108 2.76 2.41 -6.70
CA LYS A 108 2.68 1.97 -5.30
C LYS A 108 3.15 3.05 -4.32
N HIS A 109 4.26 3.73 -4.63
CA HIS A 109 4.73 4.85 -3.81
C HIS A 109 3.78 6.03 -3.81
N GLN A 110 3.21 6.37 -4.95
CA GLN A 110 2.25 7.47 -5.09
C GLN A 110 1.02 7.21 -4.23
N TYR A 111 0.45 6.00 -4.30
CA TYR A 111 -0.66 5.61 -3.44
C TYR A 111 -0.30 5.68 -1.95
N ARG A 112 0.87 5.16 -1.57
CA ARG A 112 1.38 5.24 -0.18
C ARG A 112 1.53 6.69 0.29
N ILE A 113 2.09 7.57 -0.54
CA ILE A 113 2.31 8.99 -0.21
C ILE A 113 0.96 9.70 -0.01
N ILE A 114 0.01 9.50 -0.93
CA ILE A 114 -1.35 10.03 -0.79
C ILE A 114 -1.97 9.57 0.54
N LYS A 115 -1.82 8.29 0.88
CA LYS A 115 -2.31 7.75 2.15
C LYS A 115 -1.69 8.42 3.37
N LEU A 116 -0.36 8.62 3.37
CA LEU A 116 0.33 9.32 4.46
C LEU A 116 -0.12 10.77 4.61
N GLN A 117 -0.30 11.47 3.48
CA GLN A 117 -0.77 12.86 3.47
C GLN A 117 -2.18 12.97 4.05
N ILE A 118 -3.10 12.10 3.63
CA ILE A 118 -4.48 12.08 4.14
C ILE A 118 -4.52 11.77 5.64
N LEU A 119 -3.70 10.82 6.12
CA LEU A 119 -3.64 10.48 7.55
C LEU A 119 -3.11 11.63 8.42
N LYS A 120 -2.39 12.60 7.84
CA LYS A 120 -1.90 13.79 8.54
C LYS A 120 -2.84 15.00 8.44
N MET A 121 -3.88 14.92 7.61
CA MET A 121 -4.83 16.02 7.45
C MET A 121 -5.63 16.25 8.73
N THR A 122 -5.85 17.52 9.01
CA THR A 122 -6.75 17.99 10.07
C THR A 122 -8.22 17.78 9.68
N ASP A 123 -9.12 17.77 10.66
CA ASP A 123 -10.57 17.73 10.42
C ASP A 123 -11.04 18.85 9.47
N SER A 124 -10.40 20.03 9.53
CA SER A 124 -10.70 21.15 8.63
C SER A 124 -10.29 20.85 7.19
N GLU A 125 -9.15 20.23 6.96
CA GLU A 125 -8.69 19.83 5.62
C GLU A 125 -9.54 18.68 5.08
N LEU A 126 -9.87 17.70 5.92
CA LEU A 126 -10.76 16.59 5.55
C LEU A 126 -12.17 17.07 5.21
N SER A 127 -12.68 18.10 5.90
CA SER A 127 -13.98 18.72 5.59
C SER A 127 -14.01 19.43 4.23
N GLN A 128 -12.85 19.81 3.68
CA GLN A 128 -12.76 20.36 2.32
C GLN A 128 -12.79 19.26 1.25
N LEU A 129 -12.34 18.04 1.59
CA LEU A 129 -12.35 16.89 0.69
C LEU A 129 -13.65 16.09 0.74
N ILE A 130 -14.32 16.09 1.90
CA ILE A 130 -15.54 15.35 2.18
C ILE A 130 -16.59 16.35 2.68
N SER A 131 -17.55 16.68 1.82
CA SER A 131 -18.56 17.73 2.07
C SER A 131 -19.36 17.55 3.37
N ASN A 132 -19.54 16.32 3.83
CA ASN A 132 -20.26 15.95 5.05
C ASN A 132 -19.36 15.23 6.08
N TYR A 133 -18.06 15.58 6.13
CA TYR A 133 -17.07 14.92 6.98
C TYR A 133 -17.50 14.80 8.45
N ASN A 134 -18.00 15.88 9.05
CA ASN A 134 -18.41 15.90 10.45
C ASN A 134 -19.57 14.94 10.74
N GLU A 135 -20.54 14.84 9.84
CA GLU A 135 -21.65 13.90 9.97
C GLU A 135 -21.16 12.45 9.86
N ILE A 136 -20.24 12.19 8.91
CA ILE A 136 -19.62 10.86 8.76
C ILE A 136 -18.84 10.48 10.01
N LYS A 137 -18.09 11.41 10.60
CA LYS A 137 -17.32 11.17 11.83
C LYS A 137 -18.23 10.78 12.99
N ILE A 138 -19.32 11.53 13.22
CA ILE A 138 -20.31 11.20 14.25
C ILE A 138 -20.92 9.83 13.98
N TRP A 139 -21.34 9.57 12.75
CA TRP A 139 -21.92 8.30 12.34
C TRP A 139 -20.96 7.12 12.55
N GLN A 140 -19.66 7.31 12.26
CA GLN A 140 -18.62 6.32 12.51
C GLN A 140 -18.48 6.00 13.99
N GLU A 141 -18.50 7.01 14.86
CA GLU A 141 -18.40 6.82 16.30
C GLU A 141 -19.63 6.08 16.85
N GLU A 142 -20.83 6.45 16.42
CA GLU A 142 -22.09 5.82 16.83
C GLU A 142 -22.16 4.32 16.47
N HIS A 143 -21.55 3.93 15.37
CA HIS A 143 -21.62 2.56 14.85
C HIS A 143 -20.31 1.77 15.07
N ASN A 144 -19.33 2.31 15.78
CA ASN A 144 -18.08 1.62 16.09
C ASN A 144 -18.24 0.63 17.25
N THR A 145 -19.08 -0.39 17.06
CA THR A 145 -19.39 -1.39 18.08
C THR A 145 -18.73 -2.74 17.77
N LYS A 146 -18.84 -3.71 18.70
CA LYS A 146 -18.33 -5.07 18.48
C LYS A 146 -19.20 -5.86 17.51
N GLU A 147 -20.46 -5.46 17.32
CA GLU A 147 -21.47 -6.12 16.51
C GLU A 147 -21.47 -5.63 15.06
N ILE A 148 -20.94 -4.43 14.80
CA ILE A 148 -20.98 -3.77 13.51
C ILE A 148 -19.56 -3.54 12.96
N CYS A 149 -19.41 -3.75 11.66
CA CYS A 149 -18.22 -3.44 10.87
C CYS A 149 -18.55 -2.34 9.86
N HIS A 150 -17.75 -1.27 9.86
CA HIS A 150 -17.77 -0.31 8.77
C HIS A 150 -17.04 -0.89 7.55
N CYS A 151 -17.63 -0.70 6.38
CA CYS A 151 -17.08 -1.17 5.12
C CYS A 151 -17.03 -0.03 4.12
N TYR A 152 -15.84 0.32 3.65
CA TYR A 152 -15.61 1.38 2.68
C TYR A 152 -14.91 0.84 1.43
N THR A 153 -15.25 1.40 0.27
CA THR A 153 -14.53 1.21 -0.99
C THR A 153 -14.62 2.47 -1.85
N ALA A 154 -13.57 2.81 -2.59
CA ALA A 154 -13.65 3.81 -3.64
C ALA A 154 -14.11 3.12 -4.93
N GLN A 155 -15.21 3.56 -5.52
CA GLN A 155 -15.75 2.98 -6.76
C GLN A 155 -15.99 4.05 -7.82
N SER A 156 -15.72 3.71 -9.08
CA SER A 156 -16.12 4.54 -10.21
C SER A 156 -17.64 4.53 -10.39
N PHE A 157 -18.22 5.67 -10.77
CA PHE A 157 -19.67 5.82 -10.96
C PHE A 157 -20.02 6.53 -12.27
N ASP A 158 -19.13 6.48 -13.25
CA ASP A 158 -19.35 7.09 -14.56
C ASP A 158 -20.64 6.59 -15.21
N ASP A 159 -21.48 7.51 -15.68
CA ASP A 159 -22.72 7.22 -16.43
C ASP A 159 -22.45 6.77 -17.89
N SER A 160 -21.18 6.49 -18.26
CA SER A 160 -20.80 6.07 -19.61
C SER A 160 -21.11 4.59 -19.84
N ASN A 161 -22.08 4.34 -20.72
CA ASN A 161 -22.47 3.00 -21.19
C ASN A 161 -21.28 2.25 -21.83
N GLY A 162 -20.58 1.43 -21.04
CA GLY A 162 -19.62 0.45 -21.56
C GLY A 162 -18.33 0.28 -20.76
N ASP A 163 -18.02 1.18 -19.81
CA ASP A 163 -16.78 1.09 -19.04
C ASP A 163 -16.88 0.08 -17.89
N ILE A 164 -15.82 -0.73 -17.70
CA ILE A 164 -15.73 -1.66 -16.58
C ILE A 164 -15.67 -0.85 -15.28
N SER A 165 -16.55 -1.19 -14.32
CA SER A 165 -16.52 -0.60 -12.99
C SER A 165 -15.18 -0.92 -12.32
N ILE A 166 -14.53 0.11 -11.79
CA ILE A 166 -13.28 -0.03 -11.03
C ILE A 166 -13.59 0.29 -9.57
N SER A 167 -13.05 -0.53 -8.68
CA SER A 167 -13.19 -0.34 -7.25
C SER A 167 -11.89 -0.65 -6.53
N SER A 168 -11.63 0.06 -5.44
CA SER A 168 -10.62 -0.36 -4.47
C SER A 168 -11.08 -1.60 -3.72
N GLN A 169 -10.14 -2.26 -3.06
CA GLN A 169 -10.46 -3.27 -2.05
C GLN A 169 -11.31 -2.66 -0.93
N PHE A 170 -12.09 -3.51 -0.26
CA PHE A 170 -12.83 -3.13 0.92
C PHE A 170 -11.87 -2.85 2.09
N THR A 171 -12.22 -1.87 2.91
CA THR A 171 -11.44 -1.50 4.10
C THR A 171 -12.37 -1.06 5.22
N THR A 172 -11.94 -1.23 6.47
CA THR A 172 -12.65 -0.71 7.64
C THR A 172 -12.34 0.77 7.93
N ASN A 173 -11.41 1.37 7.15
CA ASN A 173 -10.91 2.71 7.39
C ASN A 173 -11.29 3.66 6.23
N LEU A 174 -12.11 4.67 6.55
CA LEU A 174 -12.53 5.71 5.60
C LEU A 174 -11.35 6.43 4.93
N MET A 175 -10.29 6.71 5.68
CA MET A 175 -9.11 7.41 5.14
C MET A 175 -8.40 6.56 4.08
N THR A 176 -8.36 5.23 4.26
CA THR A 176 -7.83 4.32 3.25
C THR A 176 -8.67 4.36 1.97
N ALA A 177 -10.01 4.34 2.08
CA ALA A 177 -10.87 4.44 0.91
C ALA A 177 -10.78 5.82 0.23
N LEU A 178 -10.68 6.90 1.00
CA LEU A 178 -10.46 8.25 0.49
C LEU A 178 -9.13 8.36 -0.27
N SER A 179 -8.08 7.72 0.26
CA SER A 179 -6.76 7.65 -0.41
C SER A 179 -6.87 6.97 -1.77
N ALA A 180 -7.63 5.87 -1.86
CA ALA A 180 -7.85 5.17 -3.11
C ALA A 180 -8.65 6.02 -4.10
N LYS A 181 -9.70 6.72 -3.64
CA LYS A 181 -10.45 7.67 -4.47
C LYS A 181 -9.53 8.73 -5.08
N ILE A 182 -8.73 9.42 -4.25
CA ILE A 182 -7.83 10.49 -4.72
C ILE A 182 -6.78 9.96 -5.69
N TYR A 183 -6.21 8.79 -5.40
CA TYR A 183 -5.26 8.14 -6.30
C TYR A 183 -5.89 7.77 -7.66
N PHE A 184 -7.12 7.24 -7.66
CA PHE A 184 -7.84 6.93 -8.89
C PHE A 184 -8.21 8.17 -9.68
N GLU A 185 -8.70 9.23 -9.04
CA GLU A 185 -8.99 10.51 -9.71
C GLU A 185 -7.73 11.11 -10.33
N LYS A 186 -6.56 10.92 -9.70
CA LYS A 186 -5.29 11.36 -10.26
C LYS A 186 -4.87 10.53 -11.48
N THR A 187 -4.96 9.21 -11.41
CA THR A 187 -4.44 8.29 -12.44
C THR A 187 -5.45 7.99 -13.55
N MET A 188 -6.71 8.33 -13.35
CA MET A 188 -7.82 8.10 -14.28
C MET A 188 -8.69 9.36 -14.33
N SER A 189 -8.10 10.47 -14.77
CA SER A 189 -8.73 11.81 -14.74
C SER A 189 -9.98 11.93 -15.61
N ASN A 190 -10.25 10.96 -16.49
CA ASN A 190 -11.46 10.87 -17.30
C ASN A 190 -12.61 10.13 -16.59
N ARG A 191 -12.43 9.72 -15.32
CA ARG A 191 -13.39 8.95 -14.54
C ARG A 191 -13.72 9.65 -13.22
N ASN A 192 -14.94 9.42 -12.74
CA ASN A 192 -15.45 9.94 -11.48
C ASN A 192 -15.50 8.82 -10.45
N PHE A 193 -14.99 9.11 -9.26
CA PHE A 193 -14.92 8.14 -8.16
C PHE A 193 -15.62 8.67 -6.92
N ARG A 194 -16.26 7.76 -6.18
CA ARG A 194 -16.88 8.07 -4.88
C ARG A 194 -16.48 7.04 -3.86
N VAL A 195 -16.42 7.45 -2.59
CA VAL A 195 -16.34 6.48 -1.50
C VAL A 195 -17.76 5.96 -1.24
N ILE A 196 -17.92 4.66 -1.35
CA ILE A 196 -19.10 3.93 -0.93
C ILE A 196 -18.86 3.47 0.50
N CYS A 197 -19.87 3.62 1.33
CA CYS A 197 -19.86 3.25 2.73
C CYS A 197 -21.05 2.31 3.01
N GLY A 198 -20.82 1.28 3.81
CA GLY A 198 -21.84 0.36 4.28
C GLY A 198 -21.53 -0.18 5.67
N LEU A 199 -22.53 -0.81 6.29
CA LEU A 199 -22.39 -1.56 7.53
C LEU A 199 -22.59 -3.04 7.25
N MET A 200 -21.74 -3.86 7.85
CA MET A 200 -21.90 -5.31 7.89
C MET A 200 -21.93 -5.76 9.34
N THR A 201 -22.65 -6.83 9.66
CA THR A 201 -22.55 -7.40 11.02
C THR A 201 -21.21 -8.11 11.18
N THR A 202 -20.68 -8.11 12.40
CA THR A 202 -19.47 -8.88 12.72
C THR A 202 -19.67 -10.36 12.40
N GLU A 203 -20.86 -10.91 12.61
CA GLU A 203 -21.18 -12.29 12.22
C GLU A 203 -21.02 -12.53 10.72
N GLN A 204 -21.52 -11.61 9.87
CA GLN A 204 -21.36 -11.70 8.42
C GLN A 204 -19.88 -11.66 8.01
N VAL A 205 -19.12 -10.72 8.57
CA VAL A 205 -17.69 -10.55 8.25
C VAL A 205 -16.90 -11.77 8.69
N MET A 206 -17.07 -12.23 9.93
CA MET A 206 -16.36 -13.40 10.46
C MET A 206 -16.81 -14.71 9.81
N GLY A 207 -18.04 -14.79 9.31
CA GLY A 207 -18.54 -15.95 8.58
C GLY A 207 -17.80 -16.21 7.26
N MET A 208 -17.16 -15.18 6.70
CA MET A 208 -16.33 -15.23 5.49
C MET A 208 -14.86 -15.58 5.73
N ASP A 209 -14.41 -15.59 6.99
CA ASP A 209 -13.00 -15.78 7.35
C ASP A 209 -12.43 -17.10 6.82
N GLY A 210 -11.34 -17.03 6.06
CA GLY A 210 -10.68 -18.17 5.41
C GLY A 210 -11.43 -18.76 4.22
N LYS A 211 -12.51 -18.12 3.74
CA LYS A 211 -13.35 -18.61 2.61
C LYS A 211 -13.35 -17.68 1.41
N VAL A 212 -12.55 -16.62 1.47
CA VAL A 212 -12.51 -15.55 0.47
C VAL A 212 -11.11 -15.44 -0.13
N ASN A 213 -10.98 -14.60 -1.17
CA ASN A 213 -9.66 -14.29 -1.72
C ASN A 213 -8.83 -13.45 -0.74
N GLU A 214 -7.54 -13.29 -1.04
CA GLU A 214 -6.59 -12.54 -0.20
C GLU A 214 -7.05 -11.10 0.06
N GLU A 215 -7.62 -10.43 -0.95
CA GLU A 215 -8.07 -9.03 -0.82
C GLU A 215 -9.23 -8.85 0.18
N LEU A 216 -10.19 -9.78 0.18
CA LEU A 216 -11.27 -9.79 1.17
C LEU A 216 -10.78 -10.30 2.52
N GLN A 217 -9.77 -11.17 2.53
CA GLN A 217 -9.14 -11.63 3.77
C GLN A 217 -8.45 -10.47 4.51
N ASP A 218 -7.78 -9.58 3.79
CA ASP A 218 -7.18 -8.36 4.36
C ASP A 218 -8.23 -7.45 5.02
N PHE A 219 -9.42 -7.32 4.42
CA PHE A 219 -10.54 -6.59 5.03
C PHE A 219 -11.02 -7.26 6.35
N ILE A 220 -11.12 -8.59 6.35
CA ILE A 220 -11.52 -9.36 7.53
C ILE A 220 -10.47 -9.21 8.65
N ASP A 221 -9.19 -9.24 8.31
CA ASP A 221 -8.11 -9.10 9.29
C ASP A 221 -8.02 -7.68 9.86
N GLN A 222 -8.30 -6.65 9.05
CA GLN A 222 -8.51 -5.27 9.53
C GLN A 222 -9.66 -5.21 10.56
N HIS A 223 -10.77 -5.91 10.32
CA HIS A 223 -11.88 -5.96 11.28
C HIS A 223 -11.51 -6.71 12.56
N LYS A 224 -10.77 -7.81 12.48
CA LYS A 224 -10.25 -8.51 13.68
C LYS A 224 -9.37 -7.60 14.53
N ALA A 225 -8.45 -6.85 13.91
CA ALA A 225 -7.60 -5.88 14.62
C ALA A 225 -8.42 -4.77 15.29
N ARG A 226 -9.48 -4.29 14.64
CA ARG A 226 -10.43 -3.33 15.22
C ARG A 226 -11.14 -3.91 16.45
N LEU A 227 -11.65 -5.15 16.38
CA LEU A 227 -12.30 -5.82 17.52
C LEU A 227 -11.35 -6.00 18.72
N GLN A 228 -10.08 -6.31 18.46
CA GLN A 228 -9.06 -6.38 19.51
C GLN A 228 -8.85 -5.02 20.19
N SER A 229 -8.86 -3.93 19.41
CA SER A 229 -8.68 -2.56 19.92
C SER A 229 -9.86 -2.14 20.80
N LEU A 230 -11.09 -2.32 20.33
CA LEU A 230 -12.32 -2.07 21.10
C LEU A 230 -12.40 -2.88 22.40
N SER A 231 -11.86 -4.11 22.38
CA SER A 231 -11.84 -4.96 23.57
C SER A 231 -10.88 -4.44 24.64
N LYS A 232 -9.75 -3.85 24.25
CA LYS A 232 -8.80 -3.21 25.17
C LYS A 232 -9.38 -1.95 25.79
N GLU A 233 -10.08 -1.13 25.00
CA GLU A 233 -10.76 0.08 25.50
C GLU A 233 -11.86 -0.25 26.51
N SER A 234 -12.60 -1.36 26.32
CA SER A 234 -13.60 -1.81 27.30
C SER A 234 -13.02 -2.38 28.60
N ALA A 235 -11.72 -2.62 28.67
CA ALA A 235 -11.03 -3.21 29.82
C ALA A 235 -10.13 -2.21 30.59
N ALA A 236 -9.99 -0.99 30.09
CA ALA A 236 -9.26 0.13 30.70
C ALA A 236 -10.23 1.06 31.45
#